data_AF-A0A1H8DTQ0-F1
#
_entry.id   AF-A0A1H8DTQ0-F1
#
_cell.length_a   1.000
_cell.length_b   1.000
_cell.length_c   1.000
_cell.angle_alpha   90.00
_cell.angle_beta   90.00
_cell.angle_gamma   90.00
#
_symmetry.space_group_name_H-M   'P 1'
#
loop_
_entity.id
_entity.type
_entity.pdbx_description
1 polymer ?
#
loop_
_entity_poly.entity_id
_entity_poly.type
_entity_poly.pdbx_seq_one_letter_code
_entity_poly.pdbx_strand_id
1 'polypeptide(L)'
;MNGNTKASETLDFVITQAGETLLGRKHTFLSKGADVFAAGELKMRNGSIVSINNLSRHYIPSPNVANTYLDIFKAIHINVSKVHLKVYNSQGQIINHILPK
;
A
#
# COMPACT_ATOMS: atom_id res chain seq x y z
N MET A 1 11.51 -2.75 28.53
CA MET A 1 10.07 -2.46 28.30
C MET A 1 9.59 -3.38 27.20
N ASN A 2 8.73 -4.36 27.51
CA ASN A 2 8.06 -5.18 26.49
C ASN A 2 6.69 -4.56 26.21
N GLY A 3 6.67 -3.51 25.40
CA GLY A 3 5.44 -2.87 24.97
C GLY A 3 4.82 -3.61 23.78
N ASN A 4 3.53 -3.94 23.88
CA ASN A 4 2.76 -4.56 22.79
C ASN A 4 1.90 -3.51 22.05
N THR A 5 2.55 -2.46 21.53
CA THR A 5 1.84 -1.39 20.81
C THR A 5 1.17 -1.93 19.56
N LYS A 6 -0.14 -1.76 19.48
CA LYS A 6 -0.99 -2.24 18.38
C LYS A 6 -1.68 -1.05 17.73
N ALA A 7 -1.19 -0.63 16.57
CA ALA A 7 -1.76 0.47 15.81
C ALA A 7 -2.97 0.01 14.98
N SER A 8 -3.95 0.90 14.83
CA SER A 8 -5.06 0.75 13.88
C SER A 8 -5.30 2.09 13.19
N GLU A 9 -4.93 2.18 11.93
CA GLU A 9 -5.01 3.40 11.13
C GLU A 9 -5.08 3.03 9.64
N THR A 10 -5.54 3.97 8.82
CA THR A 10 -5.32 3.93 7.37
C THR A 10 -4.19 4.89 7.05
N LEU A 11 -3.13 4.38 6.44
CA LEU A 11 -1.95 5.13 6.05
C LEU A 11 -1.86 5.19 4.52
N ASP A 12 -1.31 6.28 4.03
CA ASP A 12 -0.83 6.37 2.66
C ASP A 12 0.54 5.69 2.58
N PHE A 13 0.82 5.03 1.46
CA PHE A 13 2.15 4.52 1.16
C PHE A 13 2.64 4.98 -0.20
N VAL A 14 3.96 5.09 -0.30
CA VAL A 14 4.71 5.37 -1.52
C VAL A 14 5.89 4.41 -1.58
N ILE A 15 6.11 3.80 -2.75
CA ILE A 15 7.35 3.10 -3.07
C ILE A 15 8.12 4.01 -4.04
N THR A 16 9.29 4.49 -3.61
CA THR A 16 10.13 5.36 -4.43
C THR A 16 10.73 4.59 -5.61
N GLN A 17 11.24 5.30 -6.62
CA GLN A 17 11.99 4.67 -7.72
C GLN A 17 13.26 3.93 -7.22
N ALA A 18 13.76 4.29 -6.04
CA ALA A 18 14.87 3.61 -5.38
C ALA A 18 14.45 2.35 -4.60
N GLY A 19 13.15 2.02 -4.55
CA GLY A 19 12.62 0.87 -3.83
C GLY A 19 12.36 1.12 -2.34
N GLU A 20 12.48 2.35 -1.85
CA GLU A 20 12.17 2.68 -0.46
C GLU A 20 10.65 2.71 -0.27
N THR A 21 10.17 2.06 0.80
CA THR A 21 8.75 2.09 1.17
C THR A 21 8.52 3.10 2.28
N LEU A 22 7.76 4.13 1.97
CA LEU A 22 7.39 5.21 2.89
C LEU A 22 5.93 5.05 3.31
N LEU A 23 5.66 5.15 4.60
CA LEU A 23 4.31 5.08 5.18
C LEU A 23 4.01 6.37 5.95
N GLY A 24 2.82 6.91 5.79
CA GLY A 24 2.41 8.08 6.54
C GLY A 24 1.14 8.71 6.01
N ARG A 25 1.10 10.04 5.95
CA ARG A 25 -0.05 10.81 5.51
C ARG A 25 0.33 11.68 4.32
N LYS A 26 -0.55 11.70 3.31
CA LYS A 26 -0.44 12.39 2.02
C LYS A 26 0.70 11.85 1.15
N HIS A 27 0.35 11.24 0.01
CA HIS A 27 1.33 10.70 -0.96
C HIS A 27 2.36 11.74 -1.41
N THR A 28 1.93 12.97 -1.72
CA THR A 28 2.82 14.05 -2.18
C THR A 28 3.82 14.49 -1.13
N PHE A 29 3.47 14.39 0.15
CA PHE A 29 4.38 14.68 1.25
C PHE A 29 5.43 13.57 1.38
N LEU A 30 5.00 12.31 1.27
CA LEU A 30 5.90 11.15 1.32
C LEU A 30 6.91 11.16 0.17
N SER A 31 6.44 11.43 -1.06
CA SER A 31 7.31 11.48 -2.25
C SER A 31 8.12 12.77 -2.39
N LYS A 32 7.81 13.81 -1.58
CA LYS A 32 8.32 15.17 -1.77
C LYS A 32 8.07 15.72 -3.18
N GLY A 33 6.98 15.29 -3.81
CA GLY A 33 6.61 15.65 -5.19
C GLY A 33 7.37 14.90 -6.28
N ALA A 34 8.23 13.93 -5.93
CA ALA A 34 8.94 13.11 -6.92
C ALA A 34 8.03 12.04 -7.55
N ASP A 35 8.48 11.50 -8.67
CA ASP A 35 7.87 10.31 -9.27
C ASP A 35 8.09 9.08 -8.38
N VAL A 36 7.09 8.19 -8.40
CA VAL A 36 7.04 7.02 -7.53
C VAL A 36 6.85 5.78 -8.38
N PHE A 37 7.38 4.66 -7.91
CA PHE A 37 7.16 3.37 -8.54
C PHE A 37 5.73 2.87 -8.28
N ALA A 38 5.26 3.06 -7.05
CA ALA A 38 3.92 2.68 -6.63
C ALA A 38 3.40 3.57 -5.51
N ALA A 39 2.08 3.71 -5.41
CA ALA A 39 1.42 4.43 -4.34
C ALA A 39 0.01 3.89 -4.08
N GLY A 40 -0.49 4.09 -2.88
CA GLY A 40 -1.82 3.64 -2.50
C GLY A 40 -2.12 3.87 -1.03
N GLU A 41 -3.19 3.23 -0.56
CA GLU A 41 -3.55 3.22 0.85
C GLU A 41 -3.37 1.82 1.43
N LEU A 42 -3.01 1.80 2.71
CA LEU A 42 -2.81 0.60 3.50
C LEU A 42 -3.58 0.75 4.80
N LYS A 43 -4.39 -0.26 5.13
CA LYS A 43 -5.17 -0.31 6.37
C LYS A 43 -4.55 -1.28 7.35
N MET A 44 -4.27 -0.78 8.55
CA MET A 44 -3.81 -1.57 9.68
C MET A 44 -4.93 -1.76 10.71
N ARG A 45 -4.98 -2.95 11.30
CA ARG A 45 -5.79 -3.26 12.47
C ARG A 45 -4.98 -4.13 13.42
N ASN A 46 -4.93 -3.73 14.69
CA ASN A 46 -4.28 -4.49 15.75
C ASN A 46 -2.81 -4.85 15.40
N GLY A 47 -2.09 -3.91 14.77
CA GLY A 47 -0.69 -4.09 14.33
C GLY A 47 -0.51 -4.94 13.07
N SER A 48 -1.58 -5.47 12.47
CA SER A 48 -1.53 -6.24 11.23
C SER A 48 -2.10 -5.44 10.08
N ILE A 49 -1.51 -5.57 8.89
CA ILE A 49 -2.11 -5.03 7.67
C ILE A 49 -3.28 -5.93 7.29
N VAL A 50 -4.41 -5.33 6.97
CA VAL A 50 -5.64 -6.05 6.59
C VAL A 50 -6.11 -5.71 5.19
N SER A 51 -5.71 -4.56 4.64
CA SER A 51 -6.16 -4.09 3.33
C SER A 51 -5.08 -3.26 2.67
N ILE A 52 -4.94 -3.41 1.35
CA ILE A 52 -4.11 -2.56 0.50
C ILE A 52 -4.91 -2.19 -0.75
N ASN A 53 -4.74 -0.97 -1.25
CA ASN A 53 -5.26 -0.55 -2.53
C ASN A 53 -4.25 0.31 -3.32
N ASN A 54 -4.57 0.68 -4.55
CA ASN A 54 -3.80 1.61 -5.39
C ASN A 54 -4.44 2.99 -5.53
N LEU A 55 -5.28 3.39 -4.59
CA LEU A 55 -5.88 4.73 -4.57
C LEU A 55 -4.83 5.72 -4.07
N SER A 56 -4.34 6.59 -4.95
CA SER A 56 -3.39 7.64 -4.53
C SER A 56 -3.66 9.01 -5.15
N ARG A 57 -4.81 9.16 -5.84
CA ARG A 57 -5.34 10.36 -6.54
C ARG A 57 -4.40 10.98 -7.59
N HIS A 58 -3.18 11.32 -7.18
CA HIS A 58 -2.16 12.02 -7.96
C HIS A 58 -1.23 11.06 -8.70
N TYR A 59 -0.97 9.89 -8.12
CA TYR A 59 -0.20 8.85 -8.77
C TYR A 59 -1.20 7.84 -9.34
N ILE A 60 -1.05 7.51 -10.61
CA ILE A 60 -1.85 6.46 -11.26
C ILE A 60 -0.88 5.31 -11.51
N PRO A 61 -0.53 4.53 -10.48
CA PRO A 61 0.25 3.32 -10.70
C PRO A 61 -0.53 2.46 -11.69
N SER A 62 0.16 1.98 -12.73
CA SER A 62 -0.46 1.07 -13.70
C SER A 62 -1.11 -0.08 -12.94
N PRO A 63 -2.34 -0.51 -13.29
CA PRO A 63 -2.96 -1.63 -12.61
C PRO A 63 -2.09 -2.90 -12.62
N ASN A 64 -1.21 -3.04 -13.61
CA ASN A 64 -0.21 -4.12 -13.66
C ASN A 64 0.76 -4.05 -12.46
N VAL A 65 1.21 -2.86 -12.08
CA VAL A 65 2.06 -2.65 -10.89
C VAL A 65 1.26 -2.84 -9.61
N ALA A 66 0.00 -2.37 -9.58
CA ALA A 66 -0.86 -2.57 -8.43
C ALA A 66 -1.09 -4.07 -8.10
N ASN A 67 -1.19 -4.92 -9.11
CA ASN A 67 -1.33 -6.36 -8.94
C ASN A 67 -0.12 -7.02 -8.26
N THR A 68 1.06 -6.40 -8.29
CA THR A 68 2.28 -6.94 -7.67
C THR A 68 2.52 -6.43 -6.24
N TYR A 69 1.62 -5.61 -5.68
CA TYR A 69 1.81 -4.98 -4.37
C TYR A 69 2.07 -6.01 -3.26
N LEU A 70 1.27 -7.08 -3.19
CA LEU A 70 1.46 -8.10 -2.17
C LEU A 70 2.85 -8.75 -2.24
N ASP A 71 3.39 -8.94 -3.45
CA ASP A 71 4.70 -9.55 -3.63
C ASP A 71 5.84 -8.59 -3.32
N ILE A 72 5.67 -7.29 -3.63
CA ILE A 72 6.60 -6.24 -3.19
C ILE A 72 6.67 -6.20 -1.66
N PHE A 73 5.51 -6.15 -0.98
CA PHE A 73 5.46 -6.13 0.48
C PHE A 73 6.06 -7.39 1.11
N LYS A 74 5.85 -8.59 0.52
CA LYS A 74 6.52 -9.82 0.96
C LYS A 74 8.04 -9.73 0.81
N ALA A 75 8.52 -9.21 -0.32
CA ALA A 75 9.96 -9.10 -0.60
C ALA A 75 10.68 -8.20 0.41
N ILE A 76 9.98 -7.23 1.01
CA ILE A 76 10.50 -6.36 2.08
C ILE A 76 10.10 -6.82 3.48
N HIS A 77 9.78 -8.11 3.65
CA HIS A 77 9.48 -8.76 4.93
C HIS A 77 8.25 -8.23 5.68
N ILE A 78 7.31 -7.60 4.96
CA ILE A 78 6.03 -7.21 5.53
C ILE A 78 5.05 -8.39 5.48
N ASN A 79 4.45 -8.72 6.62
CA ASN A 79 3.47 -9.78 6.70
C ASN A 79 2.15 -9.38 6.02
N VAL A 80 1.87 -10.01 4.87
CA VAL A 80 0.65 -9.79 4.10
C VAL A 80 -0.32 -10.98 4.10
N SER A 81 -0.12 -11.98 4.97
CA SER A 81 -0.96 -13.20 5.02
C SER A 81 -2.46 -12.91 5.12
N LYS A 82 -2.85 -11.86 5.86
CA LYS A 82 -4.24 -11.50 6.15
C LYS A 82 -4.75 -10.32 5.31
N VAL A 83 -4.00 -9.94 4.28
CA VAL A 83 -4.28 -8.75 3.47
C VAL A 83 -5.16 -9.12 2.29
N HIS A 84 -6.24 -8.37 2.09
CA HIS A 84 -6.88 -8.30 0.78
C HIS A 84 -6.35 -7.10 -0.02
N LEU A 85 -6.08 -7.31 -1.30
CA LEU A 85 -5.66 -6.26 -2.22
C LEU A 85 -6.82 -5.91 -3.15
N LYS A 86 -7.18 -4.63 -3.23
CA LYS A 86 -8.12 -4.10 -4.22
C LYS A 86 -7.38 -3.26 -5.24
N VAL A 87 -7.49 -3.64 -6.51
CA VAL A 87 -6.89 -2.90 -7.63
C VAL A 87 -7.98 -2.16 -8.38
N TYR A 88 -7.79 -0.86 -8.50
CA TYR A 88 -8.66 0.08 -9.17
C TYR A 88 -8.05 0.51 -10.51
N ASN A 89 -8.88 0.69 -11.53
CA ASN A 89 -8.48 1.35 -12.77
C ASN A 89 -8.53 2.89 -12.64
N SER A 90 -8.17 3.60 -13.70
CA SER A 90 -8.22 5.08 -13.75
C SER A 90 -9.64 5.66 -13.59
N GLN A 91 -10.68 4.86 -13.78
CA GLN A 91 -12.08 5.24 -13.60
C GLN A 91 -12.58 4.98 -12.17
N GLY A 92 -11.73 4.48 -11.27
CA GLY A 92 -12.09 4.15 -9.90
C GLY A 92 -12.90 2.85 -9.75
N GLN A 93 -12.94 2.02 -10.79
CA GLN A 93 -13.61 0.72 -10.76
C GLN A 93 -12.63 -0.35 -10.27
N ILE A 94 -13.11 -1.28 -9.43
CA ILE A 94 -12.33 -2.44 -9.01
C ILE A 94 -12.20 -3.39 -10.20
N ILE A 95 -10.98 -3.64 -10.64
CA ILE A 95 -10.68 -4.59 -11.72
C ILE A 95 -10.07 -5.89 -11.20
N ASN A 96 -9.52 -5.88 -9.99
CA ASN A 96 -9.04 -7.10 -9.33
C ASN A 96 -9.23 -6.99 -7.82
N HIS A 97 -9.55 -8.11 -7.19
CA HIS A 97 -9.69 -8.23 -5.74
C HIS A 97 -9.06 -9.54 -5.29
N ILE A 98 -7.86 -9.45 -4.72
CA ILE A 98 -7.14 -10.62 -4.19
C ILE A 98 -7.52 -10.76 -2.72
N LEU A 99 -8.09 -11.92 -2.38
CA LEU A 99 -8.42 -12.25 -0.99
C LEU A 99 -7.20 -12.87 -0.29
N PRO A 100 -7.09 -12.70 1.04
CA PRO A 100 -6.09 -13.42 1.83
C PRO A 100 -6.28 -14.93 1.68
N LYS A 101 -5.16 -15.66 1.63
CA LYS A 101 -5.13 -17.13 1.61
C LYS A 101 -5.07 -17.70 3.02
#